data_AF-A0A959GRG0-F1
#
_entry.id   AF-A0A959GRG0-F1
#
_cell.length_a   1.000
_cell.length_b   1.000
_cell.length_c   1.000
_cell.angle_alpha   90.00
_cell.angle_beta   90.00
_cell.angle_gamma   90.00
#
_symmetry.space_group_name_H-M   'P 1'
#
loop_
_entity.id
_entity.type
_entity.pdbx_description
1 polymer ?
#
loop_
_entity_poly.entity_id
_entity_poly.type
_entity_poly.pdbx_seq_one_letter_code
_entity_poly.pdbx_strand_id
1 'polypeptide(L)'
;MKIICIGRNYAEHAKELNNPVPSKPVVFMKPPSALLVNNKPLYYPEFTKDLHYELEVVLKVAKNGRHIQPEFADGYYKEVALGIDFTARDLQQECKEKGQPWEIAKGFDGSAVLGKF
;
A
#
# COMPACT_ATOMS: atom_id res chain seq x y z
N MET A 1 -2.42 -9.42 -12.24
CA MET A 1 -1.45 -8.93 -11.23
C MET A 1 -2.23 -8.37 -10.05
N LYS A 2 -1.71 -8.45 -8.82
CA LYS A 2 -2.31 -7.84 -7.62
C LYS A 2 -1.20 -7.22 -6.77
N ILE A 3 -1.50 -6.11 -6.11
CA ILE A 3 -0.57 -5.44 -5.20
C ILE A 3 -1.20 -5.50 -3.82
N ILE A 4 -0.63 -6.30 -2.93
CA ILE A 4 -1.13 -6.46 -1.56
C ILE A 4 -0.29 -5.57 -0.65
N CYS A 5 -0.95 -4.75 0.15
CA CYS A 5 -0.32 -3.76 1.01
C CYS A 5 -0.65 -4.05 2.48
N ILE A 6 0.26 -3.70 3.38
CA ILE A 6 0.13 -3.92 4.82
C ILE A 6 0.14 -2.57 5.53
N GLY A 7 -0.99 -2.18 6.10
CA GLY A 7 -1.10 -0.97 6.91
C GLY A 7 -0.60 -1.17 8.35
N ARG A 8 -0.06 -0.11 8.94
CA ARG A 8 0.39 -0.05 10.35
C ARG A 8 1.51 -1.06 10.68
N ASN A 9 2.42 -1.29 9.74
CA ASN A 9 3.53 -2.24 9.91
C ASN A 9 4.79 -1.62 10.58
N TYR A 10 4.76 -0.31 10.84
CA TYR A 10 5.79 0.41 11.60
C TYR A 10 5.16 1.02 12.86
N ALA A 11 5.69 0.67 14.04
CA ALA A 11 5.10 1.07 15.31
C ALA A 11 5.04 2.60 15.49
N GLU A 12 6.07 3.32 15.04
CA GLU A 12 6.10 4.78 15.11
C GLU A 12 5.07 5.43 14.18
N HIS A 13 4.85 4.87 12.98
CA HIS A 13 3.81 5.35 12.08
C HIS A 13 2.39 5.07 12.62
N ALA A 14 2.19 3.95 13.32
CA ALA A 14 0.92 3.69 14.00
C ALA A 14 0.63 4.74 15.09
N LYS A 15 1.66 5.14 15.87
CA LYS A 15 1.58 6.21 16.87
C LYS A 15 1.33 7.58 16.25
N GLU A 16 2.03 7.91 15.17
CA GLU A 16 1.86 9.18 14.42
C GLU A 16 0.40 9.42 14.05
N LEU A 17 -0.28 8.37 13.57
CA LEU A 17 -1.69 8.42 13.19
C LEU A 17 -2.67 8.16 14.35
N ASN A 18 -2.19 8.19 15.59
CA ASN A 18 -2.93 7.92 16.83
C ASN A 18 -3.77 6.63 16.77
N ASN A 19 -3.19 5.57 16.18
CA ASN A 19 -3.85 4.27 16.04
C ASN A 19 -3.18 3.23 16.94
N PRO A 20 -3.94 2.27 17.50
CA PRO A 20 -3.35 1.12 18.17
C PRO A 20 -2.57 0.26 17.16
N VAL A 21 -1.43 -0.28 17.61
CA VAL A 21 -0.71 -1.33 16.89
C VAL A 21 -1.62 -2.55 16.81
N PRO A 22 -1.99 -2.99 15.59
CA PRO A 22 -2.98 -4.04 15.47
C PRO A 22 -2.37 -5.40 15.81
N SER A 23 -3.16 -6.29 16.42
CA SER A 23 -2.73 -7.67 16.73
C SER A 23 -2.67 -8.57 15.48
N LYS A 24 -3.30 -8.14 14.39
CA LYS A 24 -3.27 -8.78 13.08
C LYS A 24 -2.98 -7.73 12.01
N PRO A 25 -2.27 -8.07 10.93
CA PRO A 25 -1.98 -7.10 9.86
C PRO A 25 -3.25 -6.49 9.27
N VAL A 26 -3.25 -5.17 9.05
CA VAL A 26 -4.29 -4.51 8.25
C VAL A 26 -3.94 -4.73 6.79
N VAL A 27 -4.77 -5.47 6.06
CA VAL A 27 -4.50 -5.83 4.67
C VAL A 27 -5.45 -5.07 3.75
N PHE A 28 -4.89 -4.47 2.71
CA PHE A 28 -5.65 -3.88 1.60
C PHE A 28 -4.94 -4.17 0.27
N MET A 29 -5.57 -3.77 -0.83
CA MET A 29 -5.08 -4.06 -2.17
C MET A 29 -5.12 -2.81 -3.04
N LYS A 30 -4.16 -2.70 -3.95
CA LYS A 30 -4.22 -1.78 -5.08
C LYS A 30 -4.42 -2.56 -6.39
N PRO A 31 -5.28 -2.08 -7.31
CA PRO A 31 -5.44 -2.69 -8.62
C PRO A 31 -4.20 -2.44 -9.49
N PRO A 32 -3.98 -3.21 -10.58
CA PRO A 32 -2.90 -2.94 -11.53
C PRO A 32 -2.94 -1.53 -12.13
N SER A 33 -4.12 -0.91 -12.27
CA SER A 33 -4.27 0.46 -12.77
C SER A 33 -3.69 1.52 -11.83
N ALA A 34 -3.50 1.20 -10.54
CA ALA A 34 -2.86 2.09 -9.59
C ALA A 34 -1.37 2.31 -9.87
N LEU A 35 -0.73 1.47 -10.70
CA LEU A 35 0.69 1.61 -11.01
C LEU A 35 0.96 2.89 -11.79
N LEU A 36 1.88 3.70 -11.27
CA LEU A 36 2.47 4.81 -11.99
C LEU A 36 3.59 4.27 -12.90
N VAL A 37 3.24 4.03 -14.16
CA VAL A 37 4.15 3.40 -15.13
C VAL A 37 5.00 4.44 -15.86
N ASN A 38 6.24 4.07 -16.22
CA ASN A 38 7.16 4.85 -17.05
C ASN A 38 7.54 6.24 -16.51
N ASN A 39 7.58 6.42 -15.18
CA ASN A 39 7.85 7.72 -14.55
C ASN A 39 6.94 8.84 -15.09
N LYS A 40 5.70 8.51 -15.45
CA LYS A 40 4.71 9.55 -15.79
C LYS A 40 4.57 10.50 -14.60
N PRO A 41 4.40 11.81 -14.84
CA PRO A 41 4.11 12.73 -13.77
C PRO A 41 2.83 12.31 -13.05
N LEU A 42 2.85 12.33 -11.72
CA LEU A 42 1.64 12.27 -10.92
C LEU A 42 1.17 13.70 -10.70
N TYR A 43 0.01 14.03 -11.25
CA TYR A 43 -0.66 15.29 -10.93
C TYR A 43 -1.43 15.13 -9.63
N TYR A 44 -1.46 16.18 -8.82
CA TYR A 44 -2.23 16.20 -7.59
C TYR A 44 -3.72 15.95 -7.93
N PRO A 45 -4.35 14.87 -7.46
CA PRO A 45 -5.70 14.55 -7.88
C PRO A 45 -6.74 15.53 -7.33
N GLU A 46 -7.67 15.99 -8.17
CA GLU A 46 -8.66 17.01 -7.79
C GLU A 46 -9.65 16.54 -6.71
N PHE A 47 -9.80 15.23 -6.53
CA PHE A 47 -10.75 14.65 -5.57
C PHE A 47 -10.26 14.68 -4.11
N THR A 48 -8.99 14.98 -3.87
CA THR A 48 -8.38 15.05 -2.54
C THR A 48 -7.76 16.41 -2.32
N LYS A 49 -7.70 16.84 -1.06
CA LYS A 49 -6.97 18.03 -0.62
C LYS A 49 -5.79 17.68 0.29
N ASP A 50 -5.57 16.40 0.55
CA ASP A 50 -4.57 15.91 1.48
C ASP A 50 -3.91 14.61 0.98
N LEU A 51 -3.09 14.74 -0.05
CA LEU A 51 -2.32 13.64 -0.62
C LEU A 51 -1.01 13.41 0.13
N HIS A 52 -0.87 12.24 0.74
CA HIS A 52 0.35 11.77 1.41
C HIS A 52 1.13 10.79 0.54
N TYR A 53 2.45 10.77 0.71
CA TYR A 53 3.34 9.72 0.20
C TYR A 53 3.84 8.85 1.35
N GLU A 54 3.79 7.53 1.19
CA GLU A 54 4.31 6.54 2.15
C GLU A 54 5.39 5.71 1.45
N LEU A 55 6.65 5.79 1.91
CA LEU A 55 7.75 4.99 1.37
C LEU A 55 7.68 3.57 1.96
N GLU A 56 7.65 2.56 1.09
CA GLU A 56 7.46 1.17 1.48
C GLU A 56 8.49 0.24 0.82
N VAL A 57 8.79 -0.87 1.50
CA VAL A 57 9.54 -1.98 0.91
C VAL A 57 8.60 -2.84 0.07
N VAL A 58 8.99 -3.11 -1.18
CA VAL A 58 8.18 -3.90 -2.12
C VAL A 58 8.85 -5.24 -2.40
N LEU A 59 8.11 -6.32 -2.20
CA LEU A 59 8.55 -7.68 -2.50
C LEU A 59 7.89 -8.19 -3.79
N LYS A 60 8.70 -8.61 -4.76
CA LYS A 60 8.19 -9.22 -6.00
C LYS A 60 7.98 -10.72 -5.80
N VAL A 61 6.73 -11.09 -5.53
CA VAL A 61 6.30 -12.49 -5.37
C VAL A 61 6.48 -13.24 -6.69
N ALA A 62 7.26 -14.32 -6.66
CA ALA A 62 7.68 -15.08 -7.85
C ALA A 62 7.11 -16.51 -7.90
N LYS A 63 6.38 -16.94 -6.87
CA LYS A 63 5.78 -18.27 -6.77
C LYS A 63 4.34 -18.18 -6.29
N ASN A 64 3.48 -19.05 -6.81
CA ASN A 64 2.14 -19.24 -6.25
C ASN A 64 2.27 -19.95 -4.90
N GLY A 65 1.51 -19.50 -3.89
CA GLY A 65 1.49 -20.15 -2.59
C GLY A 65 0.21 -19.90 -1.83
N ARG A 66 -0.13 -20.86 -0.96
CA ARG A 66 -1.30 -20.85 -0.08
C ARG A 66 -0.90 -21.58 1.20
N HIS A 67 -1.19 -21.00 2.37
CA HIS A 67 -0.79 -21.55 3.68
C HIS A 67 0.72 -21.84 3.77
N ILE A 68 1.55 -20.91 3.31
CA ILE A 68 3.01 -21.01 3.35
C ILE A 68 3.45 -20.92 4.81
N GLN A 69 4.29 -21.85 5.27
CA GLN A 69 4.88 -21.75 6.60
C GLN A 69 5.93 -20.63 6.66
N PRO A 70 6.06 -19.91 7.79
CA PRO A 70 6.97 -18.77 7.91
C PRO A 70 8.41 -19.05 7.47
N GLU A 71 8.94 -20.23 7.78
CA GLU A 71 10.30 -20.66 7.45
C GLU A 71 10.56 -20.84 5.94
N PHE A 72 9.50 -20.90 5.12
CA PHE A 72 9.63 -21.01 3.66
C PHE A 72 9.33 -19.68 2.94
N ALA A 73 8.93 -18.63 3.66
CA ALA A 73 8.40 -17.39 3.05
C ALA A 73 9.45 -16.63 2.23
N ASP A 74 10.71 -16.66 2.64
CA ASP A 74 11.85 -16.05 1.95
C ASP A 74 12.04 -16.58 0.53
N GLY A 75 11.73 -17.87 0.31
CA GLY A 75 11.79 -18.50 -1.00
C GLY A 75 10.69 -18.08 -1.99
N TYR A 76 9.71 -17.26 -1.60
CA TYR A 76 8.56 -16.88 -2.46
C TYR A 76 8.70 -15.54 -3.17
N TYR A 77 9.66 -14.70 -2.80
CA TYR A 77 10.00 -13.49 -3.54
C TYR A 77 11.42 -13.60 -4.11
N LYS A 78 11.71 -12.82 -5.16
CA LYS A 78 13.04 -12.83 -5.81
C LYS A 78 13.75 -11.50 -5.79
N GLU A 79 12.99 -10.41 -5.81
CA GLU A 79 13.51 -9.07 -5.94
C GLU A 79 12.85 -8.18 -4.88
N VAL A 80 13.61 -7.21 -4.40
CA VAL A 80 13.20 -6.22 -3.41
C VAL A 80 13.41 -4.84 -4.03
N ALA A 81 12.43 -3.97 -3.90
CA ALA A 81 12.51 -2.60 -4.33
C ALA A 81 11.94 -1.66 -3.26
N LEU A 82 12.01 -0.37 -3.53
CA LEU A 82 11.23 0.64 -2.81
C LEU A 82 10.01 1.02 -3.65
N GLY A 83 8.94 1.45 -3.00
CA GLY A 83 7.76 1.98 -3.65
C GLY A 83 7.12 3.10 -2.86
N ILE A 84 6.27 3.88 -3.51
CA ILE A 84 5.44 4.89 -2.86
C ILE A 84 3.98 4.43 -2.88
N ASP A 85 3.38 4.33 -1.70
CA ASP A 85 1.94 4.20 -1.52
C ASP A 85 1.35 5.60 -1.31
N PHE A 86 0.83 6.19 -2.39
CA PHE A 86 0.09 7.44 -2.29
C PHE A 86 -1.29 7.20 -1.69
N THR A 87 -1.65 8.10 -0.78
CA THR A 87 -2.90 8.03 -0.02
C THR A 87 -3.59 9.38 -0.03
N ALA A 88 -4.84 9.42 -0.46
CA ALA A 88 -5.72 10.55 -0.18
C ALA A 88 -6.18 10.44 1.28
N ARG A 89 -5.47 11.13 2.18
CA ARG A 89 -5.57 10.95 3.63
C ARG A 89 -6.93 11.41 4.16
N ASP A 90 -7.43 12.51 3.62
CA ASP A 90 -8.78 13.03 3.88
C ASP A 90 -9.85 11.96 3.63
N LEU A 91 -9.83 11.35 2.44
CA LEU A 91 -10.78 10.28 2.08
C LEU A 91 -10.57 9.03 2.94
N GLN A 92 -9.33 8.66 3.25
CA GLN A 92 -9.07 7.49 4.09
C GLN A 92 -9.67 7.69 5.50
N GLN A 93 -9.55 8.90 6.04
CA GLN A 93 -10.10 9.22 7.36
C GLN A 93 -11.63 9.11 7.34
N GLU A 94 -12.30 9.65 6.33
CA GLU A 94 -13.74 9.45 6.16
C GLU A 94 -14.14 7.97 6.05
N CYS A 95 -13.40 7.18 5.26
CA CYS A 95 -13.66 5.76 5.13
C CYS A 95 -13.52 5.04 6.48
N LYS A 96 -12.49 5.38 7.27
CA LYS A 96 -12.28 4.80 8.62
C LYS A 96 -13.43 5.14 9.57
N GLU A 97 -13.89 6.38 9.59
CA GLU A 97 -14.98 6.84 10.47
C GLU A 97 -16.31 6.14 10.13
N LYS A 98 -16.57 5.92 8.84
CA LYS A 98 -17.80 5.28 8.35
C LYS A 98 -17.69 3.75 8.26
N GLY A 99 -16.53 3.15 8.57
CA GLY A 99 -16.27 1.72 8.40
C GLY A 99 -16.34 1.25 6.95
N GLN A 100 -16.02 2.13 6.00
CA GLN A 100 -16.09 1.89 4.57
C GLN A 100 -14.76 1.35 3.99
N PRO A 101 -14.81 0.71 2.81
CA PRO A 101 -13.62 0.29 2.07
C PRO A 101 -12.71 1.46 1.69
N TRP A 102 -11.40 1.22 1.54
CA TRP A 102 -10.36 2.26 1.37
C TRP A 102 -10.00 2.53 -0.10
N GLU A 103 -10.68 1.90 -1.05
CA GLU A 103 -10.32 1.89 -2.47
C GLU A 103 -10.28 3.29 -3.07
N ILE A 104 -11.17 4.20 -2.66
CA ILE A 104 -11.15 5.59 -3.13
C ILE A 104 -9.92 6.36 -2.63
N ALA A 105 -9.36 5.95 -1.49
CA ALA A 105 -8.23 6.61 -0.85
C ALA A 105 -6.88 5.96 -1.19
N LYS A 106 -6.87 4.67 -1.52
CA LYS A 106 -5.67 3.85 -1.73
C LYS A 106 -5.57 3.24 -3.13
N GLY A 107 -6.66 3.10 -3.88
CA GLY A 107 -6.73 2.32 -5.11
C GLY A 107 -6.82 3.13 -6.41
N PHE A 108 -6.71 4.46 -6.34
CA PHE A 108 -6.82 5.33 -7.51
C PHE A 108 -5.63 5.20 -8.47
N ASP A 109 -5.81 5.65 -9.71
CA ASP A 109 -4.79 5.57 -10.75
C ASP A 109 -3.51 6.33 -10.38
N GLY A 110 -2.35 5.71 -10.58
CA GLY A 110 -1.06 6.28 -10.21
C GLY A 110 -0.75 6.29 -8.70
N SER A 111 -1.61 5.74 -7.85
CA SER A 111 -1.40 5.68 -6.40
C SER A 111 -0.29 4.73 -5.92
N ALA A 112 0.32 3.96 -6.83
CA ALA A 112 1.41 3.03 -6.53
C ALA A 112 2.61 3.31 -7.43
N VAL A 113 3.71 3.76 -6.84
CA VAL A 113 5.00 3.90 -7.55
C VAL A 113 5.89 2.74 -7.18
N LEU A 114 6.59 2.16 -8.16
CA LEU A 114 7.57 1.10 -7.94
C LEU A 114 8.95 1.58 -8.42
N GLY A 115 9.96 1.37 -7.59
CA GLY A 115 11.36 1.46 -7.98
C GLY A 115 11.76 0.33 -8.94
N LYS A 116 13.00 0.36 -9.40
CA LYS A 116 13.57 -0.75 -10.16
C LYS A 116 13.74 -1.96 -9.25
N PHE A 117 13.44 -3.13 -9.79
CA PHE A 117 13.73 -4.43 -9.19
C PHE A 117 15.05 -4.97 -9.73
#